data_AF-A0A2D6LKT5-F1
#
_entry.id   AF-A0A2D6LKT5-F1
#
_cell.length_a   1.000
_cell.length_b   1.000
_cell.length_c   1.000
_cell.angle_alpha   90.00
_cell.angle_beta   90.00
_cell.angle_gamma   90.00
#
_symmetry.space_group_name_H-M   'P 1'
#
loop_
_entity.id
_entity.type
_entity.pdbx_description
1 polymer ?
#
loop_
_entity_poly.entity_id
_entity_poly.type
_entity_poly.pdbx_seq_one_letter_code
_entity_poly.pdbx_strand_id
1 'polypeptide(L)'
;MREWIWRHFRFELPDDWEMLQYSRRLDAGRCAMADRYQYRLEFNWKEFDTAPDFDRTLSDYRHDLERAGDAKATSEHVAGWRGLRVDGPDALTTRFGRYFKEVKCLLEVVLIWPDKVDADLTRSILERAGVAPVANGVSTWRAFGMTMQPASDLKLQRCEVEPARAMLDFRRNRDSPLGETFERLGMVDHWLKGDVGQWLTARTPRQVRDAQHGTHHRDGHQVHEFAGRYIDGRLKRLLARSPDYGSAAWRCPHDGRLYAMTRIGRKRPSSNTQAHDHTPLACCLAMEHRK
;
A
#
# COMPACT_ATOMS: atom_id res chain seq x y z
N MET A 1 -12.04 -2.17 12.61
CA MET A 1 -10.73 -2.75 12.23
C MET A 1 -10.67 -2.75 10.72
N ARG A 2 -9.56 -2.28 10.16
CA ARG A 2 -9.33 -2.14 8.72
C ARG A 2 -8.07 -2.90 8.34
N GLU A 3 -8.15 -3.63 7.23
CA GLU A 3 -6.98 -4.29 6.66
C GLU A 3 -6.07 -3.26 5.98
N TRP A 4 -4.77 -3.38 6.26
CA TRP A 4 -3.68 -2.68 5.61
C TRP A 4 -2.74 -3.69 4.97
N ILE A 5 -2.36 -3.46 3.72
CA ILE A 5 -1.35 -4.25 3.01
C ILE A 5 -0.30 -3.30 2.44
N TRP A 6 0.91 -3.34 3.00
CA TRP A 6 2.06 -2.57 2.55
C TRP A 6 3.23 -3.49 2.20
N ARG A 7 3.81 -3.33 1.00
CA ARG A 7 4.82 -4.23 0.38
C ARG A 7 4.28 -5.63 0.10
N HIS A 8 4.00 -6.38 1.16
CA HIS A 8 3.30 -7.67 1.19
C HIS A 8 2.91 -8.03 2.63
N PHE A 9 3.12 -7.15 3.60
CA PHE A 9 2.71 -7.39 4.97
C PHE A 9 1.27 -6.93 5.14
N ARG A 10 0.44 -7.86 5.61
CA ARG A 10 -0.95 -7.62 5.98
C ARG A 10 -1.04 -7.37 7.47
N PHE A 11 -1.81 -6.37 7.86
CA PHE A 11 -2.26 -6.12 9.22
C PHE A 11 -3.76 -5.82 9.22
N GLU A 12 -4.45 -6.14 10.31
CA GLU A 12 -5.75 -5.52 10.60
C GLU A 12 -5.56 -4.61 11.81
N LEU A 13 -5.89 -3.33 11.65
CA LEU A 13 -5.61 -2.29 12.64
C LEU A 13 -6.89 -1.50 12.97
N PRO A 14 -6.98 -0.80 14.10
CA PRO A 14 -8.09 0.10 14.39
C PRO A 14 -8.35 1.11 13.27
N ASP A 15 -9.62 1.48 13.07
CA ASP A 15 -10.05 2.27 11.90
C ASP A 15 -9.59 3.73 11.95
N ASP A 16 -9.31 4.22 13.16
CA ASP A 16 -8.80 5.54 13.46
C ASP A 16 -7.27 5.62 13.42
N TRP A 17 -6.57 4.51 13.15
CA TRP A 17 -5.13 4.51 12.96
C TRP A 17 -4.76 4.80 11.50
N GLU A 18 -3.84 5.73 11.33
CA GLU A 18 -3.36 6.21 10.04
C GLU A 18 -1.84 6.03 9.92
N MET A 19 -1.38 5.72 8.71
CA MET A 19 0.04 5.60 8.42
C MET A 19 0.66 7.00 8.26
N LEU A 20 1.55 7.38 9.18
CA LEU A 20 2.23 8.68 9.15
C LEU A 20 3.65 8.60 8.59
N GLN A 21 4.30 7.44 8.70
CA GLN A 21 5.64 7.23 8.17
C GLN A 21 5.70 5.93 7.38
N TYR A 22 6.47 5.93 6.30
CA TYR A 22 6.66 4.76 5.47
C TYR A 22 8.00 4.76 4.76
N SER A 23 8.55 3.55 4.59
CA SER A 23 9.69 3.28 3.72
C SER A 23 9.21 2.72 2.39
N ARG A 24 9.91 3.11 1.32
CA ARG A 24 9.74 2.56 -0.04
C ARG A 24 10.74 1.44 -0.34
N ARG A 25 11.77 1.28 0.50
CA ARG A 25 12.81 0.26 0.30
C ARG A 25 12.23 -1.12 0.53
N LEU A 26 12.43 -2.01 -0.44
CA LEU A 26 11.90 -3.36 -0.36
C LEU A 26 12.74 -4.21 0.60
N ASP A 27 14.06 -4.13 0.54
CA ASP A 27 14.97 -4.97 1.33
C ASP A 27 14.93 -4.67 2.83
N ALA A 28 14.79 -3.41 3.22
CA ALA A 28 14.68 -3.01 4.62
C ALA A 28 13.91 -1.69 4.75
N GLY A 29 13.05 -1.59 5.75
CA GLY A 29 12.25 -0.39 5.94
C GLY A 29 11.42 -0.40 7.22
N ARG A 30 10.66 0.68 7.37
CA ARG A 30 9.74 0.86 8.49
C ARG A 30 8.47 1.57 8.04
N CYS A 31 7.38 1.31 8.76
CA CYS A 31 6.16 2.09 8.71
C CYS A 31 5.69 2.37 10.13
N ALA A 32 5.08 3.53 10.34
CA ALA A 32 4.52 3.93 11.63
C ALA A 32 3.06 4.34 11.45
N MET A 33 2.23 3.84 12.35
CA MET A 33 0.80 4.09 12.47
C MET A 33 0.55 4.90 13.74
N ALA A 34 -0.33 5.88 13.65
CA ALA A 34 -0.74 6.72 14.76
C ALA A 34 -2.26 6.84 14.79
N ASP A 35 -2.82 7.05 15.98
CA ASP A 35 -4.18 7.55 16.12
C ASP A 35 -4.18 9.09 16.11
N ARG A 36 -5.30 9.71 16.48
CA ARG A 36 -5.41 11.19 16.57
C ARG A 36 -4.50 11.84 17.60
N TYR A 37 -3.86 11.07 18.48
CA TYR A 37 -3.09 11.57 19.62
C TYR A 37 -1.59 11.27 19.50
N GLN A 38 -1.22 10.06 19.07
CA GLN A 38 0.16 9.59 19.13
C GLN A 38 0.41 8.35 18.26
N TYR A 39 1.68 7.98 18.09
CA TYR A 39 2.06 6.71 17.50
C TYR A 39 1.59 5.53 18.35
N ARG A 40 1.07 4.50 17.67
CA ARG A 40 0.50 3.32 18.31
C ARG A 40 1.18 2.04 17.87
N LEU A 41 1.64 2.00 16.63
CA LEU A 41 2.30 0.82 16.07
C LEU A 41 3.39 1.25 15.11
N GLU A 42 4.55 0.63 15.22
CA GLU A 42 5.56 0.63 14.18
C GLU A 42 5.76 -0.80 13.68
N PHE A 43 6.00 -0.97 12.39
CA PHE A 43 6.50 -2.24 11.88
C PHE A 43 7.74 -2.03 11.02
N ASN A 44 8.78 -2.79 11.33
CA ASN A 44 10.07 -2.75 10.66
C ASN A 44 10.28 -4.07 9.92
N TRP A 45 10.85 -4.02 8.74
CA TRP A 45 11.20 -5.23 8.00
C TRP A 45 12.63 -5.21 7.54
N LYS A 46 13.21 -6.41 7.47
CA LYS A 46 14.53 -6.63 6.91
C LYS A 46 14.59 -8.01 6.25
N GLU A 47 15.01 -8.05 5.00
CA GLU A 47 15.22 -9.27 4.23
C GLU A 47 16.52 -9.96 4.69
N PHE A 48 16.51 -11.29 4.70
CA PHE A 48 17.66 -12.13 5.05
C PHE A 48 17.77 -13.30 4.08
N ASP A 49 18.98 -13.71 3.73
CA ASP A 49 19.16 -14.89 2.87
C ASP A 49 18.74 -16.19 3.56
N THR A 50 18.95 -16.25 4.88
CA THR A 50 18.66 -17.38 5.77
C THR A 50 17.87 -16.92 6.99
N ALA A 51 17.15 -17.85 7.63
CA ALA A 51 16.41 -17.53 8.86
C ALA A 51 17.40 -17.08 9.96
N PRO A 52 17.18 -15.92 10.61
CA PRO A 52 18.02 -15.48 11.71
C PRO A 52 17.83 -16.37 12.94
N ASP A 53 18.87 -16.48 13.77
CA ASP A 53 18.76 -17.04 15.11
C ASP A 53 18.00 -16.05 16.01
N PHE A 54 16.69 -16.26 16.09
CA PHE A 54 15.78 -15.32 16.72
C PHE A 54 15.95 -15.29 18.25
N ASP A 55 16.25 -16.43 18.85
CA ASP A 55 16.40 -16.52 20.31
C ASP A 55 17.66 -15.79 20.76
N ARG A 56 18.75 -15.96 20.01
CA ARG A 56 19.96 -15.15 20.21
C ARG A 56 19.70 -13.67 19.99
N THR A 57 19.04 -13.31 18.88
CA THR A 57 18.76 -11.89 18.55
C THR A 57 17.93 -11.20 19.63
N LEU A 58 16.87 -11.85 20.13
CA LEU A 58 16.06 -11.32 21.22
C LEU A 58 16.82 -11.25 22.54
N SER A 59 17.68 -12.23 22.84
CA SER A 59 18.50 -12.23 24.06
C SER A 59 19.51 -11.09 24.06
N ASP A 60 20.23 -10.91 22.95
CA ASP A 60 21.19 -9.80 22.78
C ASP A 60 20.47 -8.45 22.90
N TYR A 61 19.29 -8.33 22.27
CA TYR A 61 18.48 -7.11 22.32
C TYR A 61 17.93 -6.82 23.72
N ARG A 62 17.47 -7.84 24.45
CA ARG A 62 17.07 -7.71 25.87
C ARG A 62 18.23 -7.15 26.70
N HIS A 63 19.42 -7.72 26.54
CA HIS A 63 20.59 -7.31 27.30
C HIS A 63 20.97 -5.85 27.00
N ASP A 64 20.88 -5.42 25.75
CA ASP A 64 21.12 -4.03 25.37
C ASP A 64 20.09 -3.07 25.97
N LEU A 65 18.80 -3.46 25.99
CA LEU A 65 17.74 -2.65 26.62
C LEU A 65 17.95 -2.51 28.13
N GLU A 66 18.23 -3.61 28.82
CA GLU A 66 18.50 -3.62 30.27
C GLU A 66 19.79 -2.88 30.64
N ARG A 67 20.76 -2.81 29.73
CA ARG A 67 22.00 -2.05 29.91
C ARG A 67 21.83 -0.55 29.64
N ALA A 68 20.91 -0.17 28.75
CA ALA A 68 20.69 1.21 28.35
C ALA A 68 19.78 2.00 29.31
N GLY A 69 19.06 1.34 30.23
CA GLY A 69 18.26 1.98 31.28
C GLY A 69 17.63 0.99 32.25
N ASP A 70 17.10 1.48 33.36
CA ASP A 70 16.52 0.71 34.49
C ASP A 70 15.23 -0.09 34.17
N ALA A 71 14.87 -0.25 32.90
CA ALA A 71 13.64 -0.90 32.49
C ALA A 71 13.85 -2.42 32.36
N LYS A 72 13.22 -3.18 33.27
CA LYS A 72 13.18 -4.64 33.18
C LYS A 72 12.39 -5.07 31.95
N ALA A 73 13.02 -5.84 31.07
CA ALA A 73 12.37 -6.41 29.91
C ALA A 73 11.76 -7.78 30.25
N THR A 74 10.49 -7.99 29.92
CA THR A 74 9.80 -9.27 30.14
C THR A 74 9.56 -9.96 28.80
N SER A 75 9.92 -11.24 28.68
CA SER A 75 9.67 -12.02 27.47
C SER A 75 8.18 -12.30 27.29
N GLU A 76 7.72 -12.16 26.05
CA GLU A 76 6.32 -12.34 25.65
C GLU A 76 6.22 -13.26 24.45
N HIS A 77 5.16 -14.06 24.39
CA HIS A 77 4.85 -14.92 23.25
C HIS A 77 3.35 -14.87 22.94
N VAL A 78 3.00 -14.36 21.75
CA VAL A 78 1.61 -14.14 21.34
C VAL A 78 1.44 -14.56 19.88
N ALA A 79 0.53 -15.48 19.59
CA ALA A 79 0.17 -15.86 18.23
C ALA A 79 1.35 -16.27 17.31
N GLY A 80 2.36 -16.95 17.87
CA GLY A 80 3.58 -17.35 17.15
C GLY A 80 4.60 -16.22 16.96
N TRP A 81 4.33 -15.05 17.55
CA TRP A 81 5.28 -13.95 17.65
C TRP A 81 6.00 -14.00 18.98
N ARG A 82 7.31 -13.80 18.94
CA ARG A 82 8.18 -13.76 20.13
C ARG A 82 8.62 -12.33 20.35
N GLY A 83 8.63 -11.87 21.59
CA GLY A 83 8.83 -10.46 21.89
C GLY A 83 9.30 -10.15 23.29
N LEU A 84 9.46 -8.85 23.54
CA LEU A 84 9.81 -8.26 24.82
C LEU A 84 8.83 -7.13 25.13
N ARG A 85 8.33 -7.11 26.36
CA ARG A 85 7.68 -5.94 26.97
C ARG A 85 8.71 -5.12 27.72
N VAL A 86 8.71 -3.81 27.51
CA VAL A 86 9.59 -2.86 28.18
C VAL A 86 8.73 -1.75 28.77
N ASP A 87 8.79 -1.59 30.08
CA ASP A 87 8.16 -0.49 30.80
C ASP A 87 9.15 0.69 30.82
N GLY A 88 9.06 1.57 29.82
CA GLY A 88 9.93 2.75 29.68
C GLY A 88 9.38 3.98 30.43
N PRO A 89 10.20 5.03 30.61
CA PRO A 89 9.78 6.25 31.30
C PRO A 89 8.70 7.04 30.55
N ASP A 90 8.76 7.05 29.21
CA ASP A 90 7.84 7.85 28.37
C ASP A 90 6.64 7.06 27.86
N ALA A 91 6.78 5.74 27.70
CA ALA A 91 5.71 4.87 27.22
C ALA A 91 6.01 3.41 27.56
N LEU A 92 4.95 2.64 27.68
CA LEU A 92 5.04 1.19 27.71
C LEU A 92 5.11 0.68 26.27
N THR A 93 6.14 -0.10 25.94
CA THR A 93 6.28 -0.68 24.61
C THR A 93 6.29 -2.21 24.65
N THR A 94 5.66 -2.82 23.66
CA THR A 94 5.78 -4.26 23.41
C THR A 94 6.32 -4.49 22.00
N ARG A 95 7.45 -5.19 21.90
CA ARG A 95 8.18 -5.43 20.65
C ARG A 95 8.12 -6.90 20.32
N PHE A 96 7.64 -7.23 19.14
CA PHE A 96 7.49 -8.60 18.67
C PHE A 96 8.23 -8.77 17.36
N GLY A 97 8.82 -9.93 17.11
CA GLY A 97 9.31 -10.25 15.79
C GLY A 97 8.95 -11.66 15.35
N ARG A 98 8.87 -11.79 14.02
CA ARG A 98 8.58 -13.04 13.34
C ARG A 98 9.26 -13.07 11.98
N TYR A 99 9.93 -14.18 11.70
CA TYR A 99 10.51 -14.43 10.39
C TYR A 99 9.51 -15.14 9.49
N PHE A 100 9.24 -14.57 8.32
CA PHE A 100 8.38 -15.11 7.28
C PHE A 100 9.24 -15.74 6.19
N LYS A 101 9.21 -17.08 6.12
CA LYS A 101 10.08 -17.85 5.22
C LYS A 101 9.76 -17.61 3.75
N GLU A 102 8.49 -17.35 3.45
CA GLU A 102 7.93 -17.23 2.09
C GLU A 102 8.47 -15.98 1.39
N VAL A 103 8.72 -14.92 2.16
CA VAL A 103 9.27 -13.63 1.69
C VAL A 103 10.68 -13.37 2.22
N LYS A 104 11.28 -14.38 2.88
CA LYS A 104 12.60 -14.33 3.52
C LYS A 104 12.84 -13.06 4.34
N CYS A 105 11.86 -12.66 5.13
CA CYS A 105 11.86 -11.36 5.77
C CYS A 105 11.55 -11.47 7.26
N LEU A 106 12.36 -10.81 8.08
CA LEU A 106 12.04 -10.56 9.48
C LEU A 106 11.15 -9.34 9.56
N LEU A 107 9.97 -9.49 10.17
CA LEU A 107 9.08 -8.41 10.53
C LEU A 107 9.15 -8.21 12.04
N GLU A 108 9.46 -6.99 12.47
CA GLU A 108 9.30 -6.52 13.84
C GLU A 108 8.03 -5.67 13.92
N VAL A 109 7.25 -5.83 14.97
CA VAL A 109 6.08 -5.01 15.31
C VAL A 109 6.31 -4.43 16.70
N VAL A 110 6.29 -3.11 16.81
CA VAL A 110 6.41 -2.37 18.06
C VAL A 110 5.06 -1.72 18.36
N LEU A 111 4.41 -2.12 19.43
CA LEU A 111 3.18 -1.51 19.92
C LEU A 111 3.54 -0.54 21.04
N ILE A 112 2.95 0.65 20.99
CA ILE A 112 3.22 1.77 21.90
C ILE A 112 1.94 2.07 22.68
N TRP A 113 2.02 1.95 24.00
CA TRP A 113 0.92 2.11 24.92
C TRP A 113 1.16 3.30 25.84
N PRO A 114 0.25 4.28 25.87
CA PRO A 114 0.39 5.46 26.75
C PRO A 114 0.27 5.09 28.22
N ASP A 115 -0.73 4.25 28.55
CA ASP A 115 -1.08 3.99 29.94
C ASP A 115 -0.86 2.52 30.32
N LYS A 116 -1.48 1.60 29.57
CA LYS A 116 -1.44 0.16 29.84
C LYS A 116 -1.44 -0.65 28.55
N VAL A 117 -0.85 -1.84 28.62
CA VAL A 117 -0.96 -2.85 27.54
C VAL A 117 -2.43 -3.21 27.35
N ASP A 118 -2.90 -3.11 26.11
CA ASP A 118 -4.11 -3.79 25.67
C ASP A 118 -3.74 -5.16 25.10
N ALA A 119 -3.86 -6.20 25.92
CA ALA A 119 -3.46 -7.56 25.56
C ALA A 119 -4.37 -8.16 24.46
N ASP A 120 -5.65 -7.81 24.47
CA ASP A 120 -6.62 -8.31 23.49
C ASP A 120 -6.38 -7.67 22.13
N LEU A 121 -6.15 -6.35 22.09
CA LEU A 121 -5.77 -5.66 20.87
C LEU A 121 -4.41 -6.15 20.34
N THR A 122 -3.43 -6.34 21.23
CA THR A 122 -2.12 -6.91 20.87
C THR A 122 -2.29 -8.26 20.17
N ARG A 123 -3.02 -9.19 20.80
CA ARG A 123 -3.30 -10.52 20.24
C ARG A 123 -4.03 -10.40 18.91
N SER A 124 -5.08 -9.59 18.85
CA SER A 124 -5.90 -9.39 17.65
C SER A 124 -5.08 -8.91 16.45
N ILE A 125 -4.17 -7.96 16.65
CA ILE A 125 -3.26 -7.44 15.61
C ILE A 125 -2.29 -8.53 15.18
N LEU A 126 -1.61 -9.19 16.13
CA LEU A 126 -0.55 -10.16 15.83
C LEU A 126 -1.07 -11.45 15.19
N GLU A 127 -2.27 -11.93 15.54
CA GLU A 127 -2.92 -13.08 14.91
C GLU A 127 -3.23 -12.83 13.43
N ARG A 128 -3.52 -11.58 13.07
CA ARG A 128 -3.89 -11.18 11.71
C ARG A 128 -2.71 -10.67 10.90
N ALA A 129 -1.63 -10.28 11.58
CA ALA A 129 -0.37 -9.87 10.99
C ALA A 129 0.29 -11.04 10.23
N GLY A 130 0.63 -10.82 8.96
CA GLY A 130 1.22 -11.86 8.13
C GLY A 130 1.63 -11.39 6.76
N VAL A 131 1.88 -12.33 5.85
CA VAL A 131 2.13 -12.05 4.45
C VAL A 131 0.80 -12.11 3.69
N ALA A 132 0.49 -11.06 2.95
CA ALA A 132 -0.67 -10.99 2.07
C ALA A 132 -0.52 -12.02 0.93
N PRO A 133 -1.58 -12.77 0.60
CA PRO A 133 -1.52 -13.74 -0.49
C PRO A 133 -1.36 -13.06 -1.85
N VAL A 134 -0.57 -13.68 -2.73
CA VAL A 134 -0.45 -13.29 -4.13
C VAL A 134 -1.44 -14.12 -4.94
N ALA A 135 -2.41 -13.45 -5.58
CA ALA A 135 -3.43 -14.13 -6.40
C ALA A 135 -3.08 -13.98 -7.88
N ASN A 136 -2.98 -15.08 -8.63
CA ASN A 136 -2.65 -15.08 -10.06
C ASN A 136 -1.37 -14.29 -10.40
N GLY A 137 -0.37 -14.34 -9.51
CA GLY A 137 0.88 -13.60 -9.66
C GLY A 137 0.78 -12.09 -9.40
N VAL A 138 -0.38 -11.58 -9.00
CA VAL A 138 -0.61 -10.16 -8.74
C VAL A 138 -0.63 -9.91 -7.22
N SER A 139 0.23 -8.99 -6.79
CA SER A 139 0.26 -8.54 -5.40
C SER A 139 -0.81 -7.49 -5.16
N THR A 140 -1.58 -7.65 -4.07
CA THR A 140 -2.54 -6.63 -3.64
C THR A 140 -1.88 -5.67 -2.67
N TRP A 141 -2.14 -4.38 -2.85
CA TRP A 141 -1.78 -3.32 -1.92
C TRP A 141 -3.06 -2.72 -1.37
N ARG A 142 -3.08 -2.41 -0.07
CA ARG A 142 -4.23 -1.81 0.59
C ARG A 142 -3.74 -0.73 1.55
N ALA A 143 -3.85 0.51 1.11
CA ALA A 143 -3.34 1.65 1.87
C ALA A 143 -4.11 2.92 1.48
N PHE A 144 -4.22 3.86 2.42
CA PHE A 144 -4.81 5.18 2.19
C PHE A 144 -6.23 5.13 1.61
N GLY A 145 -7.02 4.12 2.00
CA GLY A 145 -8.38 3.91 1.49
C GLY A 145 -8.44 3.44 0.03
N MET A 146 -7.34 2.91 -0.52
CA MET A 146 -7.25 2.32 -1.85
C MET A 146 -6.87 0.85 -1.76
N THR A 147 -7.54 0.00 -2.52
CA THR A 147 -7.09 -1.36 -2.84
C THR A 147 -6.56 -1.35 -4.28
N MET A 148 -5.28 -1.65 -4.45
CA MET A 148 -4.54 -1.53 -5.69
C MET A 148 -3.94 -2.88 -6.08
N GLN A 149 -3.91 -3.16 -7.37
CA GLN A 149 -3.35 -4.38 -7.94
C GLN A 149 -2.36 -4.02 -9.06
N PRO A 150 -1.18 -3.47 -8.71
CA PRO A 150 -0.18 -3.12 -9.68
C PRO A 150 0.24 -4.34 -10.50
N ALA A 151 0.60 -4.15 -11.78
CA ALA A 151 1.19 -5.22 -12.58
C ALA A 151 2.44 -5.81 -11.89
N SER A 152 2.63 -7.13 -11.99
CA SER A 152 3.58 -7.89 -11.17
C SER A 152 5.06 -7.58 -11.46
N ASP A 153 5.36 -6.99 -12.61
CA ASP A 153 6.72 -6.56 -12.98
C ASP A 153 7.03 -5.10 -12.56
N LEU A 154 6.07 -4.40 -11.95
CA LEU A 154 6.24 -3.04 -11.46
C LEU A 154 6.60 -3.03 -9.97
N LYS A 155 7.40 -2.04 -9.58
CA LYS A 155 7.82 -1.80 -8.18
C LYS A 155 7.41 -0.39 -7.78
N LEU A 156 7.01 -0.20 -6.52
CA LEU A 156 6.71 1.11 -5.97
C LEU A 156 7.95 2.02 -6.09
N GLN A 157 7.85 3.10 -6.88
CA GLN A 157 8.91 4.09 -7.04
C GLN A 157 8.66 5.33 -6.21
N ARG A 158 7.41 5.79 -6.14
CA ARG A 158 7.02 7.03 -5.45
C ARG A 158 5.75 6.78 -4.65
N CYS A 159 5.72 7.33 -3.44
CA CYS A 159 4.52 7.41 -2.63
C CYS A 159 4.48 8.82 -2.04
N GLU A 160 3.39 9.54 -2.31
CA GLU A 160 3.16 10.90 -1.82
C GLU A 160 1.87 10.92 -1.04
N VAL A 161 1.95 11.37 0.20
CA VAL A 161 0.81 11.48 1.09
C VAL A 161 0.82 12.89 1.66
N GLU A 162 -0.23 13.63 1.33
CA GLU A 162 -0.47 15.00 1.75
C GLU A 162 -1.91 15.06 2.32
N PRO A 163 -2.26 16.12 3.06
CA PRO A 163 -3.65 16.36 3.44
C PRO A 163 -4.57 16.26 2.21
N ALA A 164 -5.59 15.42 2.32
CA ALA A 164 -6.54 15.14 1.23
C ALA A 164 -5.94 14.57 -0.06
N ARG A 165 -4.70 14.07 -0.10
CA ARG A 165 -4.12 13.45 -1.30
C ARG A 165 -3.21 12.28 -0.96
N ALA A 166 -3.40 11.16 -1.63
CA ALA A 166 -2.48 10.02 -1.57
C ALA A 166 -2.24 9.51 -2.98
N MET A 167 -0.97 9.34 -3.37
CA MET A 167 -0.57 8.87 -4.69
C MET A 167 0.52 7.81 -4.57
N LEU A 168 0.36 6.69 -5.25
CA LEU A 168 1.35 5.62 -5.38
C LEU A 168 1.70 5.43 -6.85
N ASP A 169 2.98 5.52 -7.19
CA ASP A 169 3.50 5.32 -8.54
C ASP A 169 4.37 4.06 -8.61
N PHE A 170 3.97 3.12 -9.44
CA PHE A 170 4.63 1.86 -9.71
C PHE A 170 5.26 1.89 -11.09
N ARG A 171 6.56 1.57 -11.16
CA ARG A 171 7.31 1.52 -12.44
C ARG A 171 8.18 0.29 -12.49
N ARG A 172 8.53 -0.12 -13.70
CA ARG A 172 9.52 -1.19 -13.92
C ARG A 172 10.91 -0.79 -13.44
N ASN A 173 11.28 0.47 -13.70
CA ASN A 173 12.47 1.14 -13.19
C ASN A 173 12.22 2.65 -13.18
N ARG A 174 13.10 3.41 -12.52
CA ARG A 174 12.94 4.86 -12.30
C ARG A 174 12.73 5.67 -13.58
N ASP A 175 13.40 5.28 -14.67
CA ASP A 175 13.42 6.06 -15.92
C ASP A 175 12.42 5.51 -16.96
N SER A 176 11.63 4.48 -16.60
CA SER A 176 10.68 3.86 -17.51
C SER A 176 9.39 4.68 -17.58
N PRO A 177 8.89 5.03 -18.80
CA PRO A 177 7.55 5.57 -18.93
C PRO A 177 6.48 4.50 -18.63
N LEU A 178 6.84 3.22 -18.60
CA LEU A 178 5.92 2.13 -18.31
C LEU A 178 5.65 2.04 -16.81
N GLY A 179 4.38 2.15 -16.45
CA GLY A 179 3.97 2.19 -15.06
C GLY A 179 2.48 2.31 -14.83
N GLU A 180 2.14 2.28 -13.55
CA GLU A 180 0.79 2.46 -13.04
C GLU A 180 0.84 3.45 -11.87
N THR A 181 -0.01 4.47 -11.93
CA THR A 181 -0.17 5.46 -10.87
C THR A 181 -1.58 5.30 -10.31
N PHE A 182 -1.70 5.25 -8.99
CA PHE A 182 -2.96 5.17 -8.25
C PHE A 182 -3.06 6.40 -7.36
N GLU A 183 -4.24 7.02 -7.30
CA GLU A 183 -4.42 8.25 -6.55
C GLU A 183 -5.81 8.31 -5.90
N ARG A 184 -5.82 8.87 -4.69
CA ARG A 184 -7.01 9.28 -3.95
C ARG A 184 -6.92 10.76 -3.62
N LEU A 185 -7.99 11.50 -3.89
CA LEU A 185 -8.16 12.90 -3.55
C LEU A 185 -9.40 13.06 -2.67
N GLY A 186 -9.22 13.58 -1.45
CA GLY A 186 -10.28 14.13 -0.61
C GLY A 186 -10.56 15.59 -0.97
N MET A 187 -11.44 16.28 -0.25
CA MET A 187 -11.77 17.69 -0.52
C MET A 187 -12.10 17.95 -2.00
N VAL A 188 -12.84 17.03 -2.61
CA VAL A 188 -12.99 16.89 -4.07
C VAL A 188 -13.40 18.19 -4.75
N ASP A 189 -14.28 18.97 -4.12
CA ASP A 189 -14.80 20.23 -4.66
C ASP A 189 -13.70 21.32 -4.80
N HIS A 190 -12.56 21.18 -4.13
CA HIS A 190 -11.37 22.04 -4.33
C HIS A 190 -10.50 21.61 -5.52
N TRP A 191 -10.55 20.32 -5.90
CA TRP A 191 -9.71 19.77 -6.97
C TRP A 191 -10.44 19.71 -8.32
N LEU A 192 -11.75 19.47 -8.30
CA LEU A 192 -12.58 19.36 -9.50
C LEU A 192 -13.13 20.73 -9.90
N LYS A 193 -12.59 21.28 -10.99
CA LYS A 193 -13.26 22.35 -11.75
C LYS A 193 -14.04 21.68 -12.88
N GLY A 194 -15.33 21.45 -12.67
CA GLY A 194 -16.20 20.71 -13.61
C GLY A 194 -16.42 19.26 -13.21
N ASP A 195 -16.83 18.42 -14.17
CA ASP A 195 -17.07 17.00 -13.92
C ASP A 195 -15.78 16.16 -13.89
N VAL A 196 -15.88 14.92 -13.39
CA VAL A 196 -14.74 14.00 -13.27
C VAL A 196 -14.11 13.68 -14.62
N GLY A 197 -14.91 13.58 -15.70
CA GLY A 197 -14.43 13.34 -17.05
C GLY A 197 -13.59 14.50 -17.58
N GLN A 198 -14.07 15.74 -17.43
CA GLN A 198 -13.34 16.96 -17.79
C GLN A 198 -12.01 17.06 -17.04
N TRP A 199 -12.02 16.78 -15.74
CA TRP A 199 -10.80 16.74 -14.93
C TRP A 199 -9.82 15.65 -15.40
N LEU A 200 -10.31 14.45 -15.74
CA LEU A 200 -9.48 13.36 -16.25
C LEU A 200 -8.85 13.72 -17.61
N THR A 201 -9.63 14.29 -18.52
CA THR A 201 -9.15 14.78 -19.82
C THR A 201 -8.08 15.86 -19.64
N ALA A 202 -8.26 16.81 -18.72
CA ALA A 202 -7.28 17.85 -18.44
C ALA A 202 -5.94 17.32 -17.89
N ARG A 203 -5.94 16.15 -17.24
CA ARG A 203 -4.74 15.47 -16.74
C ARG A 203 -4.09 14.54 -17.75
N THR A 204 -4.73 14.29 -18.89
CA THR A 204 -4.18 13.41 -19.91
C THR A 204 -2.94 14.05 -20.56
N PRO A 205 -1.80 13.33 -20.64
CA PRO A 205 -0.61 13.85 -21.29
C PRO A 205 -0.84 14.17 -22.77
N ARG A 206 -0.25 15.26 -23.27
CA ARG A 206 -0.31 15.67 -24.70
C ARG A 206 0.27 14.62 -25.66
N GLN A 207 1.08 13.70 -25.12
CA GLN A 207 1.70 12.57 -25.80
C GLN A 207 0.71 11.48 -26.20
N VAL A 208 -0.51 11.49 -25.64
CA VAL A 208 -1.53 10.51 -25.96
C VAL A 208 -2.23 10.87 -27.28
N ARG A 209 -2.30 9.92 -28.20
CA ARG A 209 -2.98 10.02 -29.50
C ARG A 209 -4.14 9.02 -29.57
N ASP A 210 -5.02 9.24 -30.54
CA ASP A 210 -6.18 8.38 -30.81
C ASP A 210 -7.03 8.19 -29.55
N ALA A 211 -7.27 9.31 -28.87
CA ALA A 211 -7.98 9.36 -27.61
C ALA A 211 -9.41 8.85 -27.76
N GLN A 212 -9.78 7.89 -26.91
CA GLN A 212 -11.13 7.38 -26.75
C GLN A 212 -11.58 7.68 -25.33
N HIS A 213 -12.80 8.21 -25.21
CA HIS A 213 -13.44 8.48 -23.93
C HIS A 213 -14.57 7.49 -23.72
N GLY A 214 -14.70 7.02 -22.48
CA GLY A 214 -15.77 6.15 -22.05
C GLY A 214 -16.39 6.68 -20.76
N THR A 215 -17.67 6.41 -20.56
CA THR A 215 -18.31 6.52 -19.25
C THR A 215 -19.21 5.34 -19.07
N HIS A 216 -19.07 4.64 -17.96
CA HIS A 216 -19.88 3.49 -17.64
C HIS A 216 -20.16 3.45 -16.13
N HIS A 217 -21.12 2.62 -15.72
CA HIS A 217 -21.42 2.42 -14.31
C HIS A 217 -20.85 1.09 -13.85
N ARG A 218 -20.19 1.08 -12.69
CA ARG A 218 -19.61 -0.11 -12.06
C ARG A 218 -19.88 -0.10 -10.57
N ASP A 219 -20.63 -1.07 -10.08
CA ASP A 219 -20.93 -1.26 -8.65
C ASP A 219 -21.38 0.03 -7.95
N GLY A 220 -22.29 0.78 -8.60
CA GLY A 220 -22.81 2.07 -8.10
C GLY A 220 -21.92 3.30 -8.38
N HIS A 221 -20.79 3.13 -9.07
CA HIS A 221 -19.86 4.21 -9.39
C HIS A 221 -19.98 4.61 -10.86
N GLN A 222 -20.05 5.91 -11.14
CA GLN A 222 -19.87 6.42 -12.49
C GLN A 222 -18.36 6.55 -12.78
N VAL A 223 -17.85 5.67 -13.63
CA VAL A 223 -16.43 5.60 -13.99
C VAL A 223 -16.23 6.29 -15.32
N HIS A 224 -15.38 7.33 -15.32
CA HIS A 224 -14.91 7.98 -16.54
C HIS A 224 -13.59 7.36 -16.94
N GLU A 225 -13.46 7.01 -18.22
CA GLU A 225 -12.27 6.39 -18.77
C GLU A 225 -11.73 7.18 -19.96
N PHE A 226 -10.40 7.12 -20.09
CA PHE A 226 -9.67 7.65 -21.22
C PHE A 226 -8.63 6.62 -21.67
N ALA A 227 -8.61 6.28 -22.95
CA ALA A 227 -7.64 5.38 -23.54
C ALA A 227 -7.01 5.97 -24.81
N GLY A 228 -5.80 5.55 -25.15
CA GLY A 228 -5.14 5.98 -26.39
C GLY A 228 -3.75 5.37 -26.54
N ARG A 229 -3.00 5.83 -27.54
CA ARG A 229 -1.60 5.42 -27.76
C ARG A 229 -0.65 6.47 -27.18
N TYR A 230 0.29 6.03 -26.35
CA TYR A 230 1.31 6.91 -25.75
C TYR A 230 2.52 7.04 -26.67
N ILE A 231 2.87 8.27 -27.07
CA ILE A 231 4.05 8.55 -27.89
C ILE A 231 5.18 9.06 -27.00
N ASP A 232 6.21 8.23 -26.80
CA ASP A 232 7.45 8.70 -26.17
C ASP A 232 8.22 9.63 -27.14
N GLY A 233 8.64 10.79 -26.63
CA GLY A 233 9.28 11.86 -27.40
C GLY A 233 10.71 11.55 -27.86
N ARG A 234 11.27 10.40 -27.48
CA ARG A 234 12.62 9.97 -27.90
C ARG A 234 12.56 9.24 -29.24
N LEU A 235 13.56 9.47 -30.10
CA LEU A 235 13.76 8.96 -31.48
C LEU A 235 13.64 7.42 -31.70
N LYS A 236 13.20 6.61 -30.73
CA LYS A 236 13.01 5.15 -30.82
C LYS A 236 11.80 4.72 -31.68
N ARG A 237 11.31 5.59 -32.57
CA ARG A 237 10.09 5.38 -33.40
C ARG A 237 10.19 4.25 -34.42
N LEU A 238 11.38 3.78 -34.77
CA LEU A 238 11.54 2.92 -35.95
C LEU A 238 11.31 1.41 -35.71
N LEU A 239 11.28 0.92 -34.46
CA LEU A 239 11.20 -0.55 -34.22
C LEU A 239 10.31 -0.99 -33.04
N ALA A 240 9.78 -0.08 -32.21
CA ALA A 240 9.00 -0.45 -31.03
C ALA A 240 7.52 -0.06 -31.17
N ARG A 241 6.60 -1.01 -30.91
CA ARG A 241 5.18 -0.73 -30.74
C ARG A 241 4.99 0.32 -29.63
N SER A 242 4.29 1.40 -29.92
CA SER A 242 3.93 2.43 -28.95
C SER A 242 3.14 1.82 -27.77
N PRO A 243 3.47 2.16 -26.52
CA PRO A 243 2.67 1.73 -25.36
C PRO A 243 1.24 2.25 -25.44
N ASP A 244 0.31 1.52 -24.86
CA ASP A 244 -1.05 1.98 -24.62
C ASP A 244 -1.07 2.86 -23.36
N TYR A 245 -1.90 3.90 -23.44
CA TYR A 245 -2.30 4.73 -22.31
C TYR A 245 -3.72 4.36 -21.91
N GLY A 246 -3.95 4.20 -20.62
CA GLY A 246 -5.28 4.10 -20.04
C GLY A 246 -5.36 4.88 -18.74
N SER A 247 -6.47 5.55 -18.51
CA SER A 247 -6.76 6.18 -17.22
C SER A 247 -8.23 6.06 -16.90
N ALA A 248 -8.53 5.99 -15.61
CA ALA A 248 -9.90 5.92 -15.11
C ALA A 248 -10.01 6.78 -13.87
N ALA A 249 -11.17 7.43 -13.67
CA ALA A 249 -11.46 8.17 -12.46
C ALA A 249 -12.96 8.14 -12.11
N TRP A 250 -13.25 8.19 -10.82
CA TRP A 250 -14.61 8.22 -10.29
C TRP A 250 -14.65 8.87 -8.91
N ARG A 251 -15.81 9.45 -8.57
CA ARG A 251 -16.12 9.86 -7.19
C ARG A 251 -16.81 8.69 -6.50
N CYS A 252 -16.27 8.23 -5.38
CA CYS A 252 -16.88 7.19 -4.58
C CYS A 252 -18.16 7.74 -3.90
N PRO A 253 -19.34 7.09 -4.06
CA PRO A 253 -20.57 7.53 -3.42
C PRO A 253 -20.57 7.26 -1.90
N HIS A 254 -19.71 6.36 -1.41
CA HIS A 254 -19.67 5.99 0.01
C HIS A 254 -18.85 6.97 0.87
N ASP A 255 -17.73 7.46 0.35
CA ASP A 255 -16.84 8.35 1.12
C ASP A 255 -16.64 9.73 0.48
N GLY A 256 -17.26 9.97 -0.67
CA GLY A 256 -17.26 11.24 -1.37
C GLY A 256 -15.92 11.61 -2.02
N ARG A 257 -14.90 10.76 -1.96
CA ARG A 257 -13.55 11.03 -2.46
C ARG A 257 -13.41 10.68 -3.93
N LEU A 258 -12.46 11.33 -4.60
CA LEU A 258 -12.11 11.06 -5.99
C LEU A 258 -10.97 10.05 -6.04
N TYR A 259 -11.16 9.00 -6.83
CA TYR A 259 -10.18 7.96 -7.07
C TYR A 259 -9.79 8.00 -8.53
N ALA A 260 -8.50 7.84 -8.80
CA ALA A 260 -7.97 7.85 -10.14
C ALA A 260 -6.86 6.83 -10.31
N MET A 261 -6.76 6.28 -11.50
CA MET A 261 -5.61 5.50 -11.92
C MET A 261 -5.15 5.90 -13.32
N THR A 262 -3.86 5.74 -13.57
CA THR A 262 -3.25 5.89 -14.89
C THR A 262 -2.33 4.72 -15.13
N ARG A 263 -2.31 4.21 -16.36
CA ARG A 263 -1.47 3.12 -16.82
C ARG A 263 -0.82 3.52 -18.14
N ILE A 264 0.48 3.29 -18.23
CA ILE A 264 1.24 3.33 -19.48
C ILE A 264 1.91 1.96 -19.59
N GLY A 265 1.55 1.16 -20.59
CA GLY A 265 1.97 -0.24 -20.64
C GLY A 265 1.82 -0.85 -22.01
N ARG A 266 2.34 -2.05 -22.20
CA ARG A 266 1.96 -2.86 -23.37
C ARG A 266 0.52 -3.34 -23.14
N LYS A 267 -0.28 -3.44 -24.21
CA LYS A 267 -1.59 -4.09 -24.17
C LYS A 267 -1.44 -5.41 -23.41
N ARG A 268 -2.15 -5.56 -22.28
CA ARG A 268 -2.30 -6.91 -21.70
C ARG A 268 -2.91 -7.76 -22.82
N PRO A 269 -2.36 -8.96 -23.11
CA PRO A 269 -3.02 -9.86 -24.03
C PRO A 269 -4.46 -9.99 -23.53
N SER A 270 -5.40 -9.43 -24.30
CA SER A 270 -6.81 -9.53 -23.98
C SER A 270 -7.10 -11.01 -24.04
N SER A 271 -7.24 -11.66 -22.90
CA SER A 271 -7.98 -12.92 -22.86
C SER A 271 -9.32 -12.59 -23.52
N ASN A 272 -9.54 -13.19 -24.69
CA ASN A 272 -10.75 -13.00 -25.46
C ASN A 272 -11.95 -13.19 -24.52
N THR A 273 -12.96 -12.34 -24.67
CA THR A 273 -14.20 -12.26 -23.86
C THR A 273 -14.05 -11.69 -22.43
N GLN A 274 -14.68 -10.53 -22.16
CA GLN A 274 -14.85 -9.83 -20.86
C GLN A 274 -13.71 -8.93 -20.32
N ALA A 275 -12.84 -8.38 -21.16
CA ALA A 275 -11.73 -7.51 -20.73
C ALA A 275 -12.11 -6.10 -20.20
N HIS A 276 -13.40 -5.79 -19.98
CA HIS A 276 -13.86 -4.47 -19.51
C HIS A 276 -14.07 -4.35 -18.00
N ASP A 277 -14.01 -5.45 -17.23
CA ASP A 277 -14.58 -5.42 -15.86
C ASP A 277 -13.59 -5.26 -14.70
N HIS A 278 -12.27 -5.29 -14.94
CA HIS A 278 -11.30 -5.23 -13.85
C HIS A 278 -10.40 -3.99 -13.92
N THR A 279 -10.87 -2.90 -13.31
CA THR A 279 -9.99 -1.81 -12.91
C THR A 279 -9.12 -2.28 -11.74
N PRO A 280 -7.77 -2.18 -11.81
CA PRO A 280 -6.85 -2.58 -10.74
C PRO A 280 -6.89 -1.69 -9.49
N LEU A 281 -7.91 -0.82 -9.37
CA LEU A 281 -8.13 0.08 -8.26
C LEU A 281 -9.59 -0.04 -7.80
N ALA A 282 -9.77 -0.22 -6.50
CA ALA A 282 -11.04 -0.19 -5.80
C ALA A 282 -10.96 0.80 -4.63
N CYS A 283 -12.03 1.56 -4.39
CA CYS A 283 -12.15 2.49 -3.27
C CYS A 283 -12.92 1.93 -2.07
N CYS A 284 -13.75 0.91 -2.30
CA CYS A 284 -14.60 0.31 -1.28
C CYS A 284 -14.88 -1.16 -1.61
N LEU A 285 -15.39 -1.90 -0.62
CA LEU A 285 -15.72 -3.32 -0.75
C LEU A 285 -16.61 -3.62 -1.97
N ALA A 286 -17.60 -2.76 -2.27
CA ALA A 286 -18.49 -2.92 -3.43
C ALA A 286 -17.72 -3.11 -4.76
N MET A 287 -16.56 -2.46 -4.92
CA MET A 287 -15.73 -2.55 -6.12
C MET A 287 -14.69 -3.68 -6.07
N GLU A 288 -14.55 -4.36 -4.92
CA GLU A 288 -13.63 -5.48 -4.74
C GLU A 288 -14.26 -6.84 -5.06
N HIS A 289 -15.60 -6.93 -5.05
CA HIS A 289 -16.35 -8.19 -5.06
C HIS A 289 -16.52 -8.90 -6.42
N ARG A 290 -15.72 -8.57 -7.44
CA ARG A 290 -15.60 -9.40 -8.66
C ARG A 290 -14.22 -10.05 -8.71
N LYS A 291 -14.13 -11.28 -8.19
CA LYS A 291 -13.05 -12.22 -8.49
C LYS A 291 -13.65 -13.47 -9.11
#